data_AF-A0A9E7JSX6-F1
#
_entry.id   AF-A0A9E7JSX6-F1
#
_cell.length_a   1.000
_cell.length_b   1.000
_cell.length_c   1.000
_cell.angle_alpha   90.00
_cell.angle_beta   90.00
_cell.angle_gamma   90.00
#
_symmetry.space_group_name_H-M   'P 1'
#
loop_
_entity.id
_entity.type
_entity.pdbx_description
1 polymer ?
#
loop_
_entity_poly.entity_id
_entity_poly.type
_entity_poly.pdbx_seq_one_letter_code
_entity_poly.pdbx_strand_id
1 'polypeptide(L)'
;MYAIGGSASPTINSQGNRYLAPTNPFAKEVTKRVDTDASLWKTWNWRSEGDLRLNGAYFTPSGAGASTSYARASSLGAKPSSRVGTLTSDAGAQC
;
A
#
# COMPACT_ATOMS: atom_id res chain seq x y z
N MET A 1 -13.71 5.48 0.06
CA MET A 1 -12.88 5.03 -1.07
C MET A 1 -11.47 4.79 -0.53
N TYR A 2 -10.74 3.79 -1.05
CA TYR A 2 -9.40 3.41 -0.58
C TYR A 2 -8.60 2.83 -1.75
N ALA A 3 -7.27 2.82 -1.64
CA ALA A 3 -6.40 2.26 -2.68
C ALA A 3 -6.02 0.80 -2.41
N ILE A 4 -5.85 0.44 -1.14
CA ILE A 4 -5.47 -0.90 -0.70
C ILE A 4 -6.43 -1.35 0.39
N GLY A 5 -6.96 -2.58 0.32
CA GLY A 5 -7.82 -3.09 1.37
C GLY A 5 -7.96 -4.61 1.40
N GLY A 6 -8.66 -5.09 2.42
CA GLY A 6 -8.95 -6.52 2.62
C GLY A 6 -9.74 -6.79 3.89
N SER A 7 -10.29 -8.00 4.01
CA SER A 7 -11.22 -8.43 5.08
C SER A 7 -10.88 -9.78 5.73
N ALA A 8 -9.92 -10.54 5.19
CA ALA A 8 -9.64 -11.92 5.60
C ALA A 8 -8.16 -12.17 5.96
N SER A 9 -7.57 -11.30 6.78
CA SER A 9 -6.16 -11.42 7.22
C SER A 9 -5.11 -11.48 6.09
N PRO A 10 -5.19 -10.64 5.04
CA PRO A 10 -4.15 -10.62 4.02
C PRO A 10 -2.84 -10.08 4.59
N THR A 11 -1.72 -10.59 4.07
CA THR A 11 -0.40 -9.97 4.25
C THR A 11 -0.16 -9.02 3.08
N ILE A 12 0.12 -7.74 3.37
CA ILE A 12 0.32 -6.70 2.36
C ILE A 12 1.73 -6.15 2.48
N ASN A 13 2.44 -6.11 1.35
CA ASN A 13 3.75 -5.48 1.20
C ASN A 13 3.68 -4.38 0.14
N SER A 14 3.58 -3.13 0.57
CA SER A 14 3.61 -1.97 -0.33
C SER A 14 5.03 -1.43 -0.40
N GLN A 15 5.61 -1.40 -1.62
CA GLN A 15 6.96 -0.91 -1.83
C GLN A 15 7.08 -0.04 -3.08
N GLY A 16 7.65 1.16 -2.95
CA GLY A 16 7.95 2.06 -4.07
C GLY A 16 6.72 2.60 -4.81
N ASN A 17 5.53 2.57 -4.21
CA ASN A 17 4.29 3.07 -4.80
C ASN A 17 4.15 4.59 -4.67
N ARG A 18 3.25 5.19 -5.46
CA ARG A 18 2.91 6.61 -5.38
C ARG A 18 1.40 6.78 -5.13
N TYR A 19 1.04 7.31 -3.97
CA TYR A 19 -0.34 7.57 -3.58
C TYR A 19 -0.65 9.06 -3.57
N LEU A 20 -1.60 9.47 -4.40
CA LEU A 20 -2.16 10.82 -4.40
C LEU A 20 -3.56 10.78 -3.82
N ALA A 21 -3.73 11.24 -2.58
CA ALA A 21 -5.06 11.29 -1.98
C ALA A 21 -5.94 12.36 -2.67
N PRO A 22 -7.26 12.14 -2.79
CA PRO A 22 -8.20 13.15 -3.27
C PRO A 22 -8.31 14.34 -2.30
N THR A 23 -8.93 15.43 -2.74
CA THR A 23 -9.16 16.62 -1.90
C THR A 23 -10.04 16.35 -0.68
N ASN A 24 -10.93 15.35 -0.76
CA ASN A 24 -11.81 14.96 0.35
C ASN A 24 -10.99 14.56 1.60
N PRO A 25 -11.17 15.23 2.75
CA PRO A 25 -10.41 14.96 3.97
C PRO A 25 -10.68 13.57 4.57
N PHE A 26 -11.82 12.95 4.28
CA PHE A 26 -12.16 11.61 4.78
C PHE A 26 -11.60 10.47 3.92
N ALA A 27 -10.88 10.80 2.85
CA ALA A 27 -10.34 9.83 1.89
C ALA A 27 -8.80 9.94 1.78
N LYS A 28 -8.13 10.25 2.90
CA LYS A 28 -6.66 10.37 2.97
C LYS A 28 -5.96 9.04 3.30
N GLU A 29 -6.67 8.10 3.92
CA GLU A 29 -6.08 6.79 4.22
C GLU A 29 -6.01 5.93 2.96
N VAL A 30 -4.80 5.46 2.63
CA VAL A 30 -4.53 4.55 1.51
C VAL A 30 -5.15 3.17 1.79
N THR A 31 -5.12 2.75 3.06
CA THR A 31 -5.51 1.44 3.56
C THR A 31 -6.93 1.41 4.09
N LYS A 32 -7.73 0.40 3.76
CA LYS A 32 -9.01 0.13 4.42
C LYS A 32 -9.15 -1.33 4.82
N ARG A 33 -9.48 -1.57 6.09
CA ARG A 33 -9.90 -2.88 6.60
C ARG A 33 -11.41 -2.93 6.53
N VAL A 34 -11.95 -3.96 5.89
CA VAL A 34 -13.39 -4.08 5.62
C VAL A 34 -13.96 -5.10 6.60
N ASP A 35 -15.01 -4.70 7.32
CA ASP A 35 -15.78 -5.56 8.24
C ASP A 35 -14.91 -6.31 9.27
N THR A 36 -13.95 -5.62 9.89
CA THR A 36 -13.01 -6.24 10.84
C THR A 36 -12.73 -5.33 12.04
N ASP A 37 -12.78 -5.90 13.25
CA ASP A 37 -12.43 -5.21 14.48
C ASP A 37 -10.95 -4.80 14.55
N ALA A 38 -10.69 -3.71 15.26
CA ALA A 38 -9.34 -3.18 15.46
C ALA A 38 -8.41 -4.13 16.21
N SER A 39 -8.94 -5.02 17.05
CA SER A 39 -8.16 -6.06 17.71
C SER A 39 -7.68 -7.13 16.73
N LEU A 40 -8.47 -7.45 15.72
CA LEU A 40 -8.17 -8.49 14.73
C LEU A 40 -7.20 -7.97 13.68
N TRP A 41 -7.51 -6.86 13.01
CA TRP A 41 -6.67 -6.41 11.89
C TRP A 41 -5.29 -5.91 12.31
N LYS A 42 -5.10 -5.47 13.56
CA LYS A 42 -3.78 -5.10 14.09
C LYS A 42 -2.78 -6.25 14.05
N THR A 43 -3.26 -7.50 14.02
CA THR A 43 -2.40 -8.70 13.88
C THR A 43 -1.98 -8.95 12.43
N TRP A 44 -2.63 -8.33 11.44
CA TRP A 44 -2.34 -8.53 10.02
C TRP A 44 -1.08 -7.80 9.62
N ASN A 45 -0.24 -8.44 8.81
CA ASN A 45 1.07 -7.92 8.44
C ASN A 45 0.98 -6.98 7.22
N TRP A 46 0.84 -5.67 7.46
CA TRP A 46 0.73 -4.65 6.43
C TRP A 46 1.91 -3.68 6.56
N ARG A 47 2.77 -3.65 5.55
CA ARG A 47 3.99 -2.83 5.49
C ARG A 47 3.94 -1.87 4.32
N SER A 48 4.53 -0.69 4.52
CA SER A 48 4.79 0.33 3.48
C SER A 48 6.24 0.77 3.58
N GLU A 49 6.97 0.74 2.46
CA GLU A 49 8.40 1.09 2.39
C GLU A 49 8.73 1.82 1.07
N GLY A 50 9.40 2.97 1.14
CA GLY A 50 9.78 3.73 -0.06
C GLY A 50 8.61 4.33 -0.84
N ASP A 51 7.38 4.25 -0.31
CA ASP A 51 6.18 4.79 -0.94
C ASP A 51 6.13 6.33 -0.83
N LEU A 52 5.81 6.99 -1.94
CA LEU A 52 5.56 8.43 -2.00
C LEU A 52 4.09 8.72 -1.69
N ARG A 53 3.86 9.58 -0.70
CA ARG A 53 2.52 9.95 -0.24
C ARG A 53 2.29 11.43 -0.48
N LEU A 54 1.26 11.75 -1.26
CA LEU A 54 0.97 13.11 -1.70
C LEU A 54 -0.42 13.54 -1.22
N ASN A 55 -0.61 14.85 -1.05
CA ASN A 55 -1.88 15.45 -0.62
C ASN A 55 -2.41 14.91 0.72
N GLY A 56 -1.51 14.65 1.68
CA GLY A 56 -1.86 14.12 3.00
C GLY A 56 -2.22 12.62 3.03
N ALA A 57 -1.92 11.88 1.95
CA ALA A 57 -2.08 10.44 1.95
C ALA A 57 -1.29 9.79 3.08
N TYR A 58 -1.87 8.81 3.76
CA TYR A 58 -1.14 8.02 4.76
C TYR A 58 -1.46 6.54 4.68
N PHE A 59 -0.47 5.73 5.02
CA PHE A 59 -0.59 4.28 5.13
C PHE A 59 -0.51 3.92 6.60
N THR A 60 -1.48 3.15 7.09
CA THR A 60 -1.49 2.66 8.46
C THR A 60 -0.89 1.25 8.48
N PRO A 61 0.36 1.03 8.92
CA PRO A 61 0.93 -0.30 9.02
C PRO A 61 0.34 -1.10 10.18
N SER A 62 0.47 -2.42 10.13
CA SER A 62 0.03 -3.33 11.19
C SER A 62 0.85 -4.63 11.19
N GLY A 63 0.72 -5.40 12.27
CA GLY A 63 1.44 -6.65 12.47
C GLY A 63 2.87 -6.46 12.95
N ALA A 64 3.53 -7.56 13.29
CA ALA A 64 4.89 -7.57 13.84
C ALA A 64 5.98 -7.38 12.77
N GLY A 65 5.60 -7.15 11.52
CA GLY A 65 6.51 -7.12 10.38
C GLY A 65 7.00 -8.53 10.05
N ALA A 66 6.21 -9.28 9.26
CA ALA A 66 6.56 -10.61 8.78
C ALA A 66 7.73 -10.60 7.77
N SER A 67 8.93 -10.31 8.24
CA SER A 67 10.17 -10.16 7.46
C SER A 67 10.45 -11.35 6.52
N THR A 68 10.23 -12.58 6.97
CA THR A 68 10.47 -13.80 6.17
C THR A 68 9.49 -13.98 5.02
N SER A 69 8.22 -13.61 5.19
CA SER A 69 7.20 -13.72 4.13
C SER A 69 7.41 -12.68 3.03
N TYR A 70 7.89 -11.48 3.39
CA TYR A 70 8.21 -10.43 2.42
C TYR A 70 9.46 -10.73 1.61
N ALA A 71 10.44 -11.45 2.18
CA ALA A 71 11.65 -11.86 1.48
C ALA A 71 11.34 -12.73 0.25
N ARG A 72 10.30 -13.58 0.30
CA ARG A 72 9.84 -14.34 -0.89
C ARG A 72 9.23 -13.46 -1.98
N ALA A 73 8.64 -12.32 -1.61
CA ALA A 73 8.07 -11.36 -2.55
C ALA A 73 9.12 -10.44 -3.18
N SER A 74 10.36 -10.43 -2.66
CA SER A 74 11.42 -9.51 -3.08
C SER A 74 12.59 -10.26 -3.72
N SER A 75 12.39 -10.76 -4.95
CA SER A 75 13.49 -11.25 -5.81
C SER A 75 14.28 -10.11 -6.47
N LEU A 76 13.69 -8.92 -6.57
CA LEU A 76 14.28 -7.67 -7.04
C LEU A 76 13.81 -6.54 -6.13
N GLY A 77 14.72 -5.65 -5.71
CA GLY A 77 14.36 -4.51 -4.88
C GLY A 77 13.43 -3.54 -5.62
N ALA A 78 12.43 -3.00 -4.92
CA ALA A 78 11.52 -2.02 -5.49
C ALA A 78 12.27 -0.78 -5.97
N LYS A 79 11.95 -0.30 -7.18
CA LYS A 79 12.46 0.98 -7.68
C LYS A 79 11.85 2.14 -6.86
N PRO A 80 12.54 3.29 -6.76
CA PRO A 80 12.03 4.42 -6.00
C PRO A 80 10.72 4.94 -6.58
N SER A 81 9.82 5.37 -5.70
CA SER A 81 8.49 5.89 -6.04
C SER A 81 8.48 7.10 -6.95
N SER A 82 9.61 7.82 -7.07
CA SER A 82 9.81 8.90 -8.04
C SER A 82 9.73 8.42 -9.50
N ARG A 83 10.05 7.15 -9.77
CA ARG A 83 9.99 6.57 -11.12
C ARG A 83 8.62 6.05 -11.52
N VAL A 84 7.64 6.00 -10.60
CA VAL A 84 6.31 5.43 -10.89
C VAL A 84 5.67 6.09 -12.12
N GLY A 85 5.77 7.42 -12.26
CA GLY A 85 5.18 8.12 -13.41
C GLY A 85 5.72 7.67 -14.77
N THR A 86 7.02 7.37 -14.87
CA THR A 86 7.62 6.81 -16.08
C THR A 86 7.35 5.31 -16.21
N LEU A 87 7.33 4.56 -15.10
CA LEU A 87 7.06 3.12 -15.12
C LEU A 87 5.63 2.79 -15.57
N THR A 88 4.69 3.71 -15.36
CA THR A 88 3.28 3.52 -15.72
C THR A 88 2.86 4.36 -16.94
N SER A 89 3.78 4.97 -17.69
CA SER A 89 3.43 5.83 -18.84
C SER A 89 2.76 5.05 -19.96
N ASP A 90 3.16 3.79 -20.15
CA ASP A 90 2.64 2.89 -21.18
C ASP A 90 1.62 1.88 -20.62
N ALA A 91 1.06 2.15 -19.44
CA ALA A 91 0.05 1.28 -18.83
C ALA A 91 -1.30 1.41 -19.54
N GLY A 92 -1.85 0.30 -20.00
CA GLY A 92 -3.12 0.23 -20.73
C GLY A 92 -2.96 -0.31 -22.14
N ALA A 93 -4.08 -0.50 -22.84
CA ALA A 93 -4.02 -0.83 -24.26
C ALA A 93 -3.64 0.44 -25.05
N GLN A 94 -2.66 0.33 -25.93
CA GLN A 94 -2.40 1.37 -26.93
C GLN A 94 -3.51 1.29 -27.97
N CYS A 95 -4.32 2.34 -28.07
CA CYS A 95 -5.33 2.50 -29.12
C CYS A 95 -4.78 3.28 -30.32
#